data_AF-A0A397JIN5-F1
#
_entry.id   AF-A0A397JIN5-F1
#
_cell.length_a   1.000
_cell.length_b   1.000
_cell.length_c   1.000
_cell.angle_alpha   90.00
_cell.angle_beta   90.00
_cell.angle_gamma   90.00
#
_symmetry.space_group_name_H-M   'P 1'
#
loop_
_entity.id
_entity.type
_entity.pdbx_description
1 polymer ?
#
loop_
_entity_poly.entity_id
_entity_poly.type
_entity_poly.pdbx_seq_one_letter_code
_entity_poly.pdbx_strand_id
1 'polypeptide(L)'
;MSDTDEEDRSKTVVNVYDLSWRSAKVKLQKSLAPKFRPSVTQLTKWLNSIHKSRRATARMRNSGKLPKDLRRVHANNRQNDKKLRRIKAAKELFRKNDPNITDYDKESLL
;
A
#
# COMPACT_ATOMS: atom_id res chain seq x y z
N MET A 1 -8.62 -41.36 -3.57
CA MET A 1 -9.46 -40.28 -4.14
C MET A 1 -9.91 -39.38 -3.01
N SER A 2 -9.15 -38.31 -2.74
CA SER A 2 -9.38 -37.37 -1.62
C SER A 2 -8.73 -36.00 -1.89
N ASP A 3 -8.93 -35.42 -3.08
CA ASP A 3 -8.35 -34.10 -3.43
C ASP A 3 -9.41 -33.03 -3.81
N THR A 4 -10.69 -33.39 -3.89
CA THR A 4 -11.75 -32.48 -4.36
C THR A 4 -12.35 -31.58 -3.27
N ASP A 5 -12.29 -32.00 -2.00
CA ASP A 5 -13.01 -31.35 -0.91
C ASP A 5 -12.27 -30.11 -0.37
N GLU A 6 -10.93 -30.07 -0.53
CA GLU A 6 -10.06 -28.97 -0.15
C GLU A 6 -10.21 -27.78 -1.12
N GLU A 7 -10.32 -28.06 -2.42
CA GLU A 7 -10.49 -27.04 -3.46
C GLU A 7 -11.89 -26.41 -3.40
N ASP A 8 -12.92 -27.20 -3.11
CA ASP A 8 -14.30 -26.70 -2.98
C ASP A 8 -14.49 -25.84 -1.73
N ARG A 9 -13.87 -26.22 -0.60
CA ARG A 9 -13.78 -25.36 0.60
C ARG A 9 -13.01 -24.08 0.32
N SER A 10 -11.89 -24.15 -0.39
CA SER A 10 -11.09 -22.98 -0.77
C SER A 10 -11.87 -22.04 -1.70
N LYS A 11 -12.58 -22.57 -2.69
CA LYS A 11 -13.48 -21.81 -3.58
C LYS A 11 -14.62 -21.15 -2.81
N THR A 12 -15.21 -21.87 -1.85
CA THR A 12 -16.30 -21.35 -1.01
C THR A 12 -15.82 -20.22 -0.11
N VAL A 13 -14.68 -20.38 0.56
CA VAL A 13 -14.09 -19.34 1.42
C VAL A 13 -13.71 -18.10 0.60
N VAL A 14 -13.07 -18.28 -0.56
CA VAL A 14 -12.73 -17.18 -1.48
C VAL A 14 -13.99 -16.44 -1.95
N ASN A 15 -15.06 -17.16 -2.30
CA ASN A 15 -16.33 -16.58 -2.74
C ASN A 15 -17.03 -15.78 -1.62
N VAL A 16 -17.01 -16.27 -0.38
CA VAL A 16 -17.55 -15.55 0.79
C VAL A 16 -16.78 -14.25 1.05
N TYR A 17 -15.45 -14.26 0.93
CA TYR A 17 -14.64 -13.05 1.07
C TYR A 17 -14.87 -12.04 -0.06
N ASP A 18 -15.04 -12.50 -1.31
CA ASP A 18 -15.34 -11.62 -2.45
C ASP A 18 -16.71 -10.93 -2.31
N LEU A 19 -17.77 -11.69 -1.97
CA LEU A 19 -19.10 -11.11 -1.76
C LEU A 19 -19.14 -10.13 -0.59
N SER A 20 -18.48 -10.47 0.53
CA SER A 20 -18.38 -9.59 1.70
C SER A 20 -17.67 -8.28 1.36
N TRP A 21 -16.58 -8.37 0.59
CA TRP A 21 -15.82 -7.20 0.14
C TRP A 21 -16.62 -6.30 -0.81
N ARG A 22 -17.32 -6.90 -1.78
CA ARG A 22 -18.18 -6.15 -2.72
C ARG A 22 -19.32 -5.46 -2.00
N SER A 23 -19.94 -6.13 -1.03
CA SER A 23 -21.00 -5.57 -0.18
C SER A 23 -20.50 -4.39 0.66
N ALA A 24 -19.33 -4.52 1.29
CA ALA A 24 -18.72 -3.44 2.06
C ALA A 24 -18.43 -2.20 1.19
N LYS A 25 -17.95 -2.39 -0.04
CA LYS A 25 -17.67 -1.32 -0.99
C LYS A 25 -18.93 -0.53 -1.38
N VAL A 26 -20.04 -1.22 -1.65
CA VAL A 26 -21.33 -0.58 -1.96
C VAL A 26 -21.87 0.20 -0.75
N LYS A 27 -21.80 -0.38 0.45
CA LYS A 27 -22.22 0.27 1.69
C LYS A 27 -21.42 1.56 1.97
N LEU A 28 -20.11 1.49 1.76
CA LEU A 28 -19.21 2.63 1.94
C LEU A 28 -19.49 3.72 0.89
N GLN A 29 -19.68 3.34 -0.37
CA GLN A 29 -20.04 4.28 -1.43
C GLN A 29 -21.34 5.01 -1.14
N LYS A 30 -22.40 4.30 -0.73
CA LYS A 30 -23.69 4.91 -0.34
C LYS A 30 -23.53 5.92 0.80
N SER A 31 -22.73 5.58 1.82
CA SER A 31 -22.49 6.47 2.97
C SER A 31 -21.71 7.74 2.61
N LEU A 32 -20.80 7.66 1.64
CA LEU A 32 -19.93 8.77 1.24
C LEU A 32 -20.47 9.57 0.05
N ALA A 33 -21.40 9.00 -0.71
CA ALA A 33 -22.01 9.62 -1.88
C ALA A 33 -22.57 11.02 -1.61
N PRO A 34 -23.25 11.32 -0.48
CA PRO A 34 -23.83 12.64 -0.24
C PRO A 34 -22.78 13.77 -0.19
N LYS A 35 -21.55 13.48 0.24
CA LYS A 35 -20.52 14.51 0.46
C LYS A 35 -19.35 14.47 -0.52
N PHE A 36 -19.00 13.27 -1.00
CA PHE A 36 -17.74 13.09 -1.73
C PHE A 36 -17.91 12.45 -3.11
N ARG A 37 -19.07 11.81 -3.38
CA ARG A 37 -19.38 11.07 -4.63
C ARG A 37 -18.17 10.29 -5.18
N PRO A 38 -17.49 9.47 -4.36
CA PRO A 38 -16.21 8.91 -4.74
C PRO A 38 -16.38 7.88 -5.85
N SER A 39 -15.49 7.91 -6.85
CA SER A 39 -15.42 6.88 -7.88
C SER A 39 -14.96 5.55 -7.29
N VAL A 40 -15.33 4.46 -7.97
CA VAL A 40 -14.90 3.10 -7.61
C VAL A 40 -13.37 3.00 -7.50
N THR A 41 -12.64 3.72 -8.35
CA THR A 41 -11.17 3.77 -8.34
C THR A 41 -10.63 4.50 -7.12
N GLN A 42 -11.25 5.62 -6.72
CA GLN A 42 -10.86 6.35 -5.49
C GLN A 42 -11.08 5.49 -4.25
N LEU A 43 -12.24 4.84 -4.13
CA LEU A 43 -12.54 3.91 -3.03
C LEU A 43 -11.53 2.78 -2.95
N THR A 44 -11.17 2.21 -4.10
CA THR A 44 -10.20 1.11 -4.18
C THR A 44 -8.81 1.56 -3.74
N LYS A 45 -8.36 2.76 -4.14
CA LYS A 45 -7.09 3.33 -3.68
C LYS A 45 -7.08 3.59 -2.17
N TRP A 46 -8.17 4.12 -1.61
CA TRP A 46 -8.29 4.36 -0.17
C TRP A 46 -8.26 3.06 0.63
N LEU A 47 -9.07 2.08 0.23
CA LEU A 47 -9.12 0.77 0.87
C LEU A 47 -7.76 0.04 0.79
N ASN A 48 -7.08 0.11 -0.35
CA ASN A 48 -5.73 -0.44 -0.51
C ASN A 48 -4.73 0.26 0.43
N SER A 49 -4.85 1.57 0.63
CA SER A 49 -3.98 2.32 1.54
C SER A 49 -4.21 1.91 3.01
N ILE A 50 -5.47 1.73 3.40
CA ILE A 50 -5.84 1.23 4.75
C ILE A 50 -5.32 -0.20 4.94
N HIS A 51 -5.52 -1.09 3.96
CA HIS A 51 -5.04 -2.46 4.01
C HIS A 51 -3.51 -2.53 4.13
N LYS A 52 -2.77 -1.74 3.32
CA LYS A 52 -1.31 -1.65 3.40
C LYS A 52 -0.84 -1.17 4.78
N SER A 53 -1.49 -0.16 5.35
CA SER A 53 -1.20 0.35 6.70
C SER A 53 -1.43 -0.73 7.76
N ARG A 54 -2.60 -1.37 7.76
CA ARG A 54 -2.92 -2.48 8.69
C ARG A 54 -1.94 -3.63 8.58
N ARG A 55 -1.56 -4.03 7.36
CA ARG A 55 -0.59 -5.10 7.12
C ARG A 55 0.80 -4.74 7.62
N ALA A 56 1.24 -3.49 7.45
CA ALA A 56 2.51 -3.02 8.02
C ALA A 56 2.48 -3.09 9.55
N THR A 57 1.40 -2.67 10.19
CA THR A 57 1.22 -2.78 11.65
C THR A 57 1.22 -4.24 12.12
N ALA A 58 0.52 -5.13 11.42
CA ALA A 58 0.52 -6.56 11.75
C ALA A 58 1.91 -7.18 11.63
N ARG A 59 2.68 -6.85 10.58
CA ARG A 59 4.08 -7.29 10.44
C ARG A 59 4.94 -6.81 11.61
N MET A 60 4.81 -5.56 12.01
CA MET A 60 5.56 -5.02 13.16
C MET A 60 5.20 -5.75 14.46
N ARG A 61 3.91 -6.01 14.70
CA ARG A 61 3.43 -6.80 15.85
C ARG A 61 4.03 -8.21 15.85
N ASN A 62 3.95 -8.91 14.71
CA ASN A 62 4.47 -10.27 14.59
C ASN A 62 5.99 -10.35 14.73
N SER A 63 6.72 -9.30 14.34
CA SER A 63 8.17 -9.22 14.49
C SER A 63 8.65 -8.89 15.91
N GLY A 64 7.74 -8.74 16.89
CA GLY A 64 8.09 -8.32 18.26
C GLY A 64 8.53 -6.86 18.39
N LYS A 65 8.70 -6.15 17.27
CA LYS A 65 9.11 -4.73 17.22
C LYS A 65 7.94 -3.77 17.45
N LEU A 66 6.85 -4.22 18.08
CA LEU A 66 5.66 -3.44 18.35
C LEU A 66 6.08 -2.22 19.18
N PRO A 67 6.23 -1.04 18.56
CA PRO A 67 6.70 0.11 19.29
C PRO A 67 5.57 0.52 20.22
N LYS A 68 5.85 0.66 21.52
CA LYS A 68 4.96 1.36 22.46
C LYS A 68 4.59 2.77 21.94
N ASP A 69 5.34 3.30 20.97
CA ASP A 69 5.17 4.65 20.45
C ASP A 69 4.99 4.67 18.91
N LEU A 70 3.74 4.87 18.47
CA LEU A 70 3.35 5.09 17.06
C LEU A 70 4.16 6.21 16.39
N ARG A 71 4.71 7.14 17.18
CA ARG A 71 5.57 8.25 16.72
C ARG A 71 6.82 7.76 16.00
N ARG A 72 7.46 6.68 16.48
CA ARG A 72 8.69 6.15 15.86
C ARG A 72 8.45 5.62 14.46
N VAL A 73 7.31 4.95 14.24
CA VAL A 73 6.93 4.44 12.91
C VAL A 73 6.64 5.60 11.95
N HIS A 74 5.95 6.64 12.42
CA HIS A 74 5.68 7.82 11.62
C HIS A 74 6.99 8.53 11.21
N ALA A 75 7.95 8.66 12.13
CA ALA A 75 9.26 9.24 11.85
C ALA A 75 10.03 8.44 10.77
N ASN A 76 10.08 7.11 10.89
CA ASN A 76 10.76 6.24 9.94
C ASN A 76 10.10 6.28 8.55
N ASN A 77 8.77 6.22 8.48
CA ASN A 77 8.05 6.34 7.21
C ASN A 77 8.28 7.70 6.54
N ARG A 78 8.28 8.79 7.33
CA ARG A 78 8.60 10.13 6.82
C ARG A 78 10.03 10.22 6.27
N GLN A 79 11.00 9.59 6.93
CA GLN A 79 12.38 9.51 6.44
C GLN A 79 12.47 8.69 5.14
N ASN A 80 11.79 7.55 5.07
CA ASN A 80 11.75 6.73 3.86
C ASN A 80 11.14 7.47 2.68
N ASP A 81 10.03 8.19 2.87
CA ASP A 81 9.41 9.04 1.84
C ASP A 81 10.36 10.14 1.35
N LYS A 82 11.16 10.73 2.24
CA LYS A 82 12.21 11.69 1.84
C LYS A 82 13.28 11.02 0.98
N LYS A 83 13.75 9.82 1.36
CA LYS A 83 14.74 9.06 0.58
C LYS A 83 14.20 8.74 -0.81
N LEU A 84 12.95 8.27 -0.90
CA LEU A 84 12.29 7.91 -2.15
C LEU A 84 12.12 9.11 -3.10
N ARG A 85 11.73 10.28 -2.56
CA ARG A 85 11.64 11.53 -3.33
C ARG A 85 13.01 11.97 -3.87
N ARG A 86 14.07 11.88 -3.06
CA ARG A 86 15.44 12.22 -3.48
C ARG A 86 15.91 11.31 -4.62
N ILE A 87 15.72 10.00 -4.49
CA ILE A 87 16.05 9.03 -5.55
C ILE A 87 15.30 9.37 -6.84
N LYS A 88 13.99 9.66 -6.74
CA LYS A 88 13.19 10.01 -7.92
C LYS A 88 13.69 11.30 -8.59
N ALA A 89 14.01 12.33 -7.81
CA ALA A 89 14.55 13.58 -8.33
C ALA A 89 15.91 13.37 -9.02
N ALA A 90 16.82 12.63 -8.37
CA ALA A 90 18.13 12.34 -8.94
C ALA A 90 18.02 11.56 -10.27
N LYS A 91 17.14 10.55 -10.34
CA LYS A 91 16.85 9.83 -11.59
C LYS A 91 16.33 10.74 -12.71
N GLU A 92 15.49 11.73 -12.38
CA GLU A 92 15.00 12.71 -13.35
C GLU A 92 16.08 13.68 -13.84
N LEU A 93 16.99 14.11 -12.96
CA LEU A 93 18.13 14.94 -13.37
C LEU A 93 19.03 14.19 -14.36
N PHE A 94 19.30 12.90 -14.11
CA PHE A 94 20.09 12.08 -15.02
C PHE A 94 19.40 11.85 -16.37
N ARG A 95 18.08 11.66 -16.39
CA ARG A 95 17.30 11.57 -17.64
C ARG A 95 17.41 12.82 -18.49
N LYS A 96 17.59 13.99 -17.87
CA LYS A 96 17.70 15.28 -18.55
C LYS A 96 19.14 15.66 -18.91
N ASN A 97 20.12 14.83 -18.55
CA ASN A 97 21.56 15.16 -18.64
C ASN A 97 21.86 16.54 -18.04
N ASP A 98 21.31 16.82 -16.86
CA ASP A 98 21.49 18.11 -16.20
C ASP A 98 22.99 18.36 -15.92
N PRO A 99 23.57 19.49 -16.37
CA PRO A 99 25.00 19.76 -16.22
C PRO A 99 25.44 19.88 -14.75
N ASN A 100 24.52 20.14 -13.82
CA ASN A 100 24.84 20.27 -12.39
C ASN A 100 25.16 18.93 -11.72
N ILE A 101 24.94 17.80 -12.41
CA ILE A 101 25.16 16.46 -11.86
C ILE A 101 26.14 15.61 -12.69
N THR A 102 26.90 16.23 -13.60
CA THR A 102 27.83 15.53 -14.51
C THR A 102 28.96 14.81 -13.79
N ASP A 103 29.38 15.34 -12.63
CA ASP A 103 30.45 14.77 -11.80
C ASP A 103 29.99 13.60 -10.92
N TYR A 104 28.68 13.35 -10.85
CA TYR A 104 28.13 12.27 -10.02
C TYR A 104 28.00 10.98 -10.83
N ASP A 105 28.50 9.89 -10.26
CA ASP A 105 28.39 8.56 -10.83
C ASP A 105 26.93 8.07 -10.86
N LYS A 106 26.52 7.52 -12.02
CA LYS A 106 25.18 6.99 -12.27
C LYS A 106 24.93 5.68 -11.52
N GLU A 107 25.96 4.87 -11.32
CA GLU A 107 25.85 3.55 -10.65
C GLU A 107 25.56 3.70 -9.16
N SER A 108 25.98 4.80 -8.54
CA SER A 108 25.74 5.12 -7.13
C SER A 108 24.27 5.40 -6.74
N LEU A 109 23.34 5.43 -7.71
CA LEU A 109 21.90 5.66 -7.49
C LEU A 109 21.01 4.40 -7.49
N LEU A 110 21.59 3.24 -7.82
CA LEU A 110 20.89 1.94 -7.87
C LEU A 110 21.08 1.16 -6.56
#